data_AF-A0A433ENT5-F1
#
_entry.id   AF-A0A433ENT5-F1
#
_cell.length_a   1.000
_cell.length_b   1.000
_cell.length_c   1.000
_cell.angle_alpha   90.00
_cell.angle_beta   90.00
_cell.angle_gamma   90.00
#
_symmetry.space_group_name_H-M   'P 1'
#
loop_
_entity.id
_entity.type
_entity.pdbx_description
1 polymer ?
#
loop_
_entity_poly.entity_id
_entity_poly.type
_entity_poly.pdbx_seq_one_letter_code
_entity_poly.pdbx_strand_id
1 'polypeptide(L)'
;MNNNKFNTLNDREWLRLTGIKKSTFNKMLDILKVAEIEKFKKGGKTNKLSLENRLLMTLLYWREYQTYFHLGKSFDISEANCYRNIKWIEDILIKNSDFQQLAGKKALINDYFNDKTIIIDATETPIQRPKKGQKQSYSGKKKKHTIKTQVIIEQETKKIIATSFSLGKKHDYALFKESKIPILKNTKLIVDSGYQGIQKNYNNVLIPTKKTKKNPLNKEQKQYNRLVSKMRIIIENIFAILKKFKIITEKYRNRRKRFGLRFNLIASIYNLQLLYLT
;
A
#
# COMPACT_ATOMS: atom_id res chain seq x y z
N MET A 1 -24.58 -12.63 -9.18
CA MET A 1 -24.14 -12.23 -10.53
C MET A 1 -23.52 -13.45 -11.21
N ASN A 2 -24.00 -13.86 -12.38
CA ASN A 2 -23.42 -14.97 -13.15
C ASN A 2 -22.04 -14.57 -13.73
N ASN A 3 -21.09 -15.49 -13.67
CA ASN A 3 -19.67 -15.37 -14.09
C ASN A 3 -19.45 -14.75 -15.47
N ASN A 4 -20.44 -14.83 -16.36
CA ASN A 4 -20.28 -14.50 -17.77
C ASN A 4 -20.06 -13.01 -18.06
N LYS A 5 -20.43 -12.09 -17.14
CA LYS A 5 -20.29 -10.64 -17.40
C LYS A 5 -18.86 -10.09 -17.25
N PHE A 6 -17.98 -10.76 -16.52
CA PHE A 6 -16.63 -10.25 -16.25
C PHE A 6 -15.57 -10.82 -17.19
N ASN A 7 -15.80 -12.02 -17.72
CA ASN A 7 -14.90 -12.67 -18.67
C ASN A 7 -14.88 -11.95 -20.04
N THR A 8 -15.90 -11.17 -20.37
CA THR A 8 -16.01 -10.41 -21.61
C THR A 8 -15.34 -9.04 -21.55
N LEU A 9 -14.84 -8.61 -20.38
CA LEU A 9 -14.23 -7.29 -20.24
C LEU A 9 -12.88 -7.24 -20.92
N ASN A 10 -12.62 -6.17 -21.68
CA ASN A 10 -11.28 -5.89 -22.18
C ASN A 10 -10.33 -5.52 -21.02
N ASP A 11 -9.03 -5.45 -21.28
CA ASP A 11 -8.04 -5.24 -20.22
C ASP A 11 -8.16 -3.89 -19.52
N ARG A 12 -8.61 -2.85 -20.25
CA ARG A 12 -8.83 -1.51 -19.69
C ARG A 12 -10.03 -1.50 -18.75
N GLU A 13 -11.13 -2.13 -19.15
CA GLU A 13 -12.33 -2.30 -18.33
C GLU A 13 -12.04 -3.13 -17.09
N TRP A 14 -11.31 -4.23 -17.25
CA TRP A 14 -10.86 -5.09 -16.16
C TRP A 14 -10.01 -4.33 -15.14
N LEU A 15 -9.01 -3.58 -15.62
CA LEU A 15 -8.15 -2.77 -14.76
C LEU A 15 -8.95 -1.67 -14.05
N ARG A 16 -9.93 -1.07 -14.73
CA ARG A 16 -10.82 -0.07 -14.12
C ARG A 16 -11.64 -0.70 -12.99
N LEU A 17 -12.20 -1.89 -13.23
CA LEU A 17 -13.06 -2.62 -12.30
C LEU A 17 -12.30 -3.15 -11.08
N THR A 18 -11.15 -3.77 -11.27
CA THR A 18 -10.44 -4.51 -10.20
C THR A 18 -9.25 -3.76 -9.61
N GLY A 19 -8.67 -2.83 -10.38
CA GLY A 19 -7.43 -2.14 -10.03
C GLY A 19 -6.16 -2.96 -10.27
N ILE A 20 -6.26 -4.15 -10.87
CA ILE A 20 -5.12 -5.01 -11.20
C ILE A 20 -5.19 -5.53 -12.64
N LYS A 21 -4.05 -5.93 -13.22
CA LYS A 21 -3.99 -6.62 -14.51
C LYS A 21 -4.55 -8.05 -14.43
N LYS A 22 -5.04 -8.60 -15.56
CA LYS A 22 -5.49 -10.00 -15.65
C LYS A 22 -4.36 -10.99 -15.37
N SER A 23 -3.13 -10.71 -15.81
CA SER A 23 -1.96 -11.55 -15.50
C SER A 23 -1.74 -11.71 -14.00
N THR A 24 -1.83 -10.60 -13.25
CA THR A 24 -1.75 -10.60 -11.79
C THR A 24 -2.91 -11.37 -11.16
N PHE A 25 -4.13 -11.21 -11.68
CA PHE A 25 -5.30 -11.98 -11.22
C PHE A 25 -5.10 -13.49 -11.40
N ASN A 26 -4.64 -13.92 -12.57
CA ASN A 26 -4.38 -15.34 -12.85
C ASN A 26 -3.30 -15.92 -11.93
N LYS A 27 -2.21 -15.17 -11.72
CA LYS A 27 -1.17 -15.57 -10.76
C LYS A 27 -1.71 -15.73 -9.34
N MET A 28 -2.57 -14.82 -8.88
CA MET A 28 -3.25 -14.95 -7.58
C MET A 28 -4.15 -16.18 -7.55
N LEU A 29 -4.88 -16.44 -8.63
CA LEU A 29 -5.77 -17.59 -8.75
C LEU A 29 -5.00 -18.92 -8.67
N ASP A 30 -3.87 -19.04 -9.35
CA ASP A 30 -3.05 -20.26 -9.32
C ASP A 30 -2.52 -20.56 -7.92
N ILE A 31 -2.07 -19.54 -7.19
CA ILE A 31 -1.67 -19.67 -5.78
C ILE A 31 -2.85 -20.15 -4.92
N LEU A 32 -4.04 -19.57 -5.14
CA LEU A 32 -5.23 -19.93 -4.38
C LEU A 32 -5.73 -21.34 -4.71
N LYS A 33 -5.59 -21.82 -5.95
CA LYS A 33 -5.97 -23.19 -6.37
C LYS A 33 -5.15 -24.21 -5.59
N VAL A 34 -3.83 -24.03 -5.51
CA VAL A 34 -2.95 -24.90 -4.71
C VAL A 34 -3.39 -24.91 -3.24
N ALA A 35 -3.65 -23.75 -2.66
CA ALA A 35 -4.11 -23.66 -1.27
C ALA A 35 -5.51 -24.26 -1.03
N GLU A 36 -6.37 -24.22 -2.03
CA GLU A 36 -7.71 -24.81 -1.97
C GLU A 36 -7.66 -26.33 -2.01
N ILE A 37 -6.80 -26.92 -2.85
CA ILE A 37 -6.54 -28.37 -2.87
C ILE A 37 -6.05 -28.84 -1.50
N GLU A 38 -5.06 -28.17 -0.91
CA GLU A 38 -4.54 -28.48 0.43
C GLU A 38 -5.60 -28.35 1.53
N LYS A 39 -6.53 -27.41 1.38
CA LYS A 39 -7.65 -27.27 2.31
C LYS A 39 -8.64 -28.42 2.16
N PHE A 40 -8.95 -28.84 0.93
CA PHE A 40 -9.88 -29.94 0.67
C PHE A 40 -9.38 -31.28 1.22
N LYS A 41 -8.06 -31.52 1.20
CA LYS A 41 -7.45 -32.70 1.86
C LYS A 41 -7.81 -32.82 3.34
N LYS A 42 -8.08 -31.70 4.03
CA LYS A 42 -8.46 -31.65 5.45
C LYS A 42 -9.97 -31.82 5.68
N GLY A 43 -10.75 -31.99 4.62
CA GLY A 43 -12.20 -32.10 4.67
C GLY A 43 -12.94 -30.77 4.83
N GLY A 44 -14.27 -30.84 4.78
CA GLY A 44 -15.18 -29.71 4.99
C GLY A 44 -16.08 -29.39 3.79
N LYS A 45 -17.07 -28.52 4.03
CA LYS A 45 -18.07 -28.14 3.02
C LYS A 45 -17.43 -27.28 1.91
N THR A 46 -17.78 -27.60 0.67
CA THR A 46 -17.42 -26.81 -0.52
C THR A 46 -18.01 -25.39 -0.44
N ASN A 47 -17.32 -24.44 -1.06
CA ASN A 47 -17.82 -23.07 -1.14
C ASN A 47 -18.92 -22.96 -2.21
N LYS A 48 -19.96 -22.15 -1.95
CA LYS A 48 -21.01 -21.86 -2.93
C LYS A 48 -20.48 -21.11 -4.17
N LEU A 49 -19.45 -20.28 -3.99
CA LEU A 49 -18.84 -19.50 -5.06
C LEU A 49 -17.57 -20.18 -5.57
N SER A 50 -17.35 -20.09 -6.88
CA SER A 50 -16.08 -20.46 -7.49
C SER A 50 -14.93 -19.61 -6.95
N LEU A 51 -13.71 -20.12 -7.07
CA LEU A 51 -12.52 -19.46 -6.57
C LEU A 51 -12.28 -18.10 -7.25
N GLU A 52 -12.55 -18.01 -8.55
CA GLU A 52 -12.48 -16.80 -9.36
C GLU A 52 -13.42 -15.72 -8.81
N ASN A 53 -14.66 -16.09 -8.50
CA ASN A 53 -15.65 -15.17 -7.93
C ASN A 53 -15.27 -14.71 -6.53
N ARG A 54 -14.70 -15.59 -5.72
CA ARG A 54 -14.24 -15.24 -4.37
C ARG A 54 -13.08 -14.25 -4.45
N LEU A 55 -12.15 -14.45 -5.38
CA LEU A 55 -11.05 -13.51 -5.64
C LEU A 55 -11.56 -12.18 -6.19
N LEU A 56 -12.45 -12.20 -7.18
CA LEU A 56 -13.06 -11.00 -7.74
C LEU A 56 -13.80 -10.20 -6.65
N MET A 57 -14.62 -10.85 -5.82
CA MET A 57 -15.29 -10.23 -4.69
C MET A 57 -14.29 -9.56 -3.72
N THR A 58 -13.15 -10.19 -3.48
CA THR A 58 -12.08 -9.64 -2.63
C THR A 58 -11.45 -8.40 -3.25
N LEU A 59 -11.20 -8.41 -4.56
CA LEU A 59 -10.67 -7.25 -5.27
C LEU A 59 -11.66 -6.09 -5.29
N LEU A 60 -12.94 -6.35 -5.56
CA LEU A 60 -14.00 -5.34 -5.47
C LEU A 60 -14.13 -4.77 -4.06
N TYR A 61 -13.97 -5.62 -3.04
CA TYR A 61 -13.91 -5.16 -1.66
C TYR A 61 -12.74 -4.22 -1.38
N TRP A 62 -11.54 -4.44 -1.92
CA TRP A 62 -10.44 -3.49 -1.74
C TRP A 62 -10.58 -2.25 -2.62
N ARG A 63 -11.04 -2.44 -3.86
CA ARG A 63 -11.17 -1.43 -4.90
C ARG A 63 -12.24 -0.41 -4.56
N GLU A 64 -13.46 -0.87 -4.29
CA GLU A 64 -14.63 -0.04 -4.06
C GLU A 64 -15.02 0.09 -2.58
N TYR A 65 -14.41 -0.71 -1.71
CA TYR A 65 -14.66 -0.70 -0.27
C TYR A 65 -16.12 -0.91 0.18
N GLN A 66 -16.91 -1.53 -0.68
CA GLN A 66 -18.32 -1.89 -0.46
C GLN A 66 -18.54 -2.71 0.81
N THR A 67 -19.67 -2.49 1.48
CA THR A 67 -20.04 -3.25 2.68
C THR A 67 -20.24 -4.73 2.37
N TYR A 68 -20.07 -5.59 3.38
CA TYR A 68 -20.31 -7.02 3.18
C TYR A 68 -21.76 -7.31 2.82
N PHE A 69 -22.71 -6.49 3.30
CA PHE A 69 -24.10 -6.48 2.84
C PHE A 69 -24.23 -6.35 1.31
N HIS A 70 -23.63 -5.31 0.72
CA HIS A 70 -23.71 -5.10 -0.74
C HIS A 70 -23.02 -6.23 -1.51
N LEU A 71 -21.83 -6.64 -1.09
CA LEU A 71 -21.13 -7.77 -1.70
C LEU A 71 -21.96 -9.07 -1.60
N GLY A 72 -22.58 -9.31 -0.45
CA GLY A 72 -23.44 -10.47 -0.24
C GLY A 72 -24.64 -10.49 -1.17
N LYS A 73 -25.25 -9.33 -1.43
CA LYS A 73 -26.32 -9.19 -2.44
C LYS A 73 -25.81 -9.39 -3.86
N SER A 74 -24.65 -8.83 -4.24
CA SER A 74 -24.09 -8.98 -5.58
C SER A 74 -23.67 -10.42 -5.92
N PHE A 75 -23.11 -11.12 -4.94
CA PHE A 75 -22.57 -12.49 -5.08
C PHE A 75 -23.51 -13.58 -4.53
N ASP A 76 -24.70 -13.23 -4.08
CA ASP A 76 -25.71 -14.16 -3.53
C ASP A 76 -25.18 -15.07 -2.40
N ILE A 77 -24.50 -14.45 -1.43
CA ILE A 77 -23.99 -15.11 -0.22
C ILE A 77 -24.22 -14.24 1.02
N SER A 78 -24.18 -14.84 2.21
CA SER A 78 -24.31 -14.08 3.46
C SER A 78 -23.07 -13.22 3.75
N GLU A 79 -23.24 -12.13 4.52
CA GLU A 79 -22.14 -11.24 4.92
C GLU A 79 -21.01 -11.98 5.64
N ALA A 80 -21.38 -12.94 6.50
CA ALA A 80 -20.44 -13.80 7.20
C ALA A 80 -19.62 -14.67 6.22
N ASN A 81 -20.21 -15.06 5.09
CA ASN A 81 -19.52 -15.81 4.04
C ASN A 81 -18.60 -14.88 3.23
N CYS A 82 -19.02 -13.64 2.92
CA CYS A 82 -18.15 -12.62 2.32
C CYS A 82 -16.87 -12.43 3.15
N TYR A 83 -17.03 -12.16 4.45
CA TYR A 83 -15.91 -11.97 5.38
C TYR A 83 -14.98 -13.19 5.43
N ARG A 84 -15.52 -14.41 5.56
CA ARG A 84 -14.72 -15.64 5.63
C ARG A 84 -13.90 -15.85 4.35
N ASN A 85 -14.49 -15.62 3.19
CA ASN A 85 -13.79 -15.74 1.91
C ASN A 85 -12.69 -14.70 1.74
N ILE A 86 -13.01 -13.42 1.96
CA ILE A 86 -12.06 -12.32 1.85
C ILE A 86 -10.89 -12.54 2.81
N LYS A 87 -11.17 -12.91 4.05
CA LYS A 87 -10.13 -13.19 5.05
C LYS A 87 -9.25 -14.37 4.62
N TRP A 88 -9.84 -15.47 4.13
CA TRP A 88 -9.07 -16.63 3.68
C TRP A 88 -8.17 -16.28 2.50
N ILE A 89 -8.67 -15.55 1.50
CA ILE A 89 -7.88 -15.09 0.36
C ILE A 89 -6.74 -14.17 0.83
N GLU A 90 -7.03 -13.18 1.67
CA GLU A 90 -6.01 -12.33 2.28
C GLU A 90 -4.93 -13.17 2.98
N ASP A 91 -5.33 -14.11 3.84
CA ASP A 91 -4.40 -14.90 4.65
C ASP A 91 -3.51 -15.82 3.80
N ILE A 92 -4.03 -16.41 2.72
CA ILE A 92 -3.22 -17.22 1.79
C ILE A 92 -2.22 -16.34 1.03
N LEU A 93 -2.69 -15.23 0.45
CA LEU A 93 -1.83 -14.36 -0.33
C LEU A 93 -0.74 -13.71 0.53
N ILE A 94 -1.07 -13.23 1.73
CA ILE A 94 -0.08 -12.64 2.66
C ILE A 94 1.03 -13.64 3.02
N LYS A 95 0.71 -14.93 3.10
CA LYS A 95 1.68 -15.99 3.45
C LYS A 95 2.52 -16.44 2.25
N ASN A 96 2.08 -16.20 1.03
CA ASN A 96 2.78 -16.64 -0.17
C ASN A 96 4.00 -15.74 -0.45
N SER A 97 5.13 -16.37 -0.81
CA SER A 97 6.40 -15.69 -1.10
C SER A 97 6.29 -14.65 -2.21
N ASP A 98 5.47 -14.90 -3.24
CA ASP A 98 5.31 -14.01 -4.39
C ASP A 98 4.60 -12.69 -4.00
N PHE A 99 3.91 -12.67 -2.87
CA PHE A 99 3.28 -11.46 -2.29
C PHE A 99 3.99 -10.99 -1.01
N GLN A 100 5.13 -11.59 -0.67
CA GLN A 100 6.10 -11.08 0.30
C GLN A 100 7.20 -10.24 -0.37
N GLN A 101 6.99 -9.81 -1.62
CA GLN A 101 7.93 -9.04 -2.45
C GLN A 101 8.38 -7.69 -1.88
N LEU A 102 7.82 -7.24 -0.75
CA LEU A 102 8.48 -6.20 0.01
C LEU A 102 9.78 -6.80 0.57
N ALA A 103 10.91 -6.44 -0.03
CA ALA A 103 12.24 -6.87 0.43
C ALA A 103 12.45 -6.57 1.93
N GLY A 104 11.70 -5.59 2.44
CA GLY A 104 11.63 -5.26 3.84
C GLY A 104 12.75 -4.32 4.23
N LYS A 105 12.63 -3.72 5.41
CA LYS A 105 13.59 -2.67 5.83
C LYS A 105 15.04 -3.17 5.90
N LYS A 106 15.26 -4.46 6.20
CA LYS A 106 16.60 -5.05 6.28
C LYS A 106 17.29 -5.17 4.91
N ALA A 107 16.53 -5.24 3.82
CA ALA A 107 17.11 -5.32 2.49
C ALA A 107 17.92 -4.08 2.12
N LEU A 108 17.63 -2.92 2.74
CA LEU A 108 18.35 -1.66 2.50
C LEU A 108 19.82 -1.67 2.98
N ILE A 109 20.27 -2.73 3.65
CA ILE A 109 21.69 -2.97 3.99
C ILE A 109 22.43 -3.65 2.84
N ASN A 110 21.73 -4.25 1.89
CA ASN A 110 22.36 -4.94 0.77
C ASN A 110 23.13 -3.93 -0.10
N ASP A 111 24.35 -4.30 -0.51
CA ASP A 111 25.24 -3.48 -1.35
C ASP A 111 24.59 -3.07 -2.68
N TYR A 112 23.56 -3.78 -3.15
CA TYR A 112 22.72 -3.35 -4.27
C TYR A 112 22.17 -1.92 -4.10
N PHE A 113 21.87 -1.51 -2.86
CA PHE A 113 21.34 -0.16 -2.57
C PHE A 113 22.44 0.89 -2.37
N ASN A 114 23.71 0.50 -2.46
CA ASN A 114 24.80 1.44 -2.53
C ASN A 114 24.64 2.30 -3.80
N ASP A 115 24.80 3.61 -3.66
CA ASP A 115 24.64 4.60 -4.74
C ASP A 115 23.24 4.63 -5.41
N LYS A 116 22.27 3.85 -4.93
CA LYS A 116 20.87 3.94 -5.36
C LYS A 116 20.16 5.12 -4.72
N THR A 117 19.10 5.56 -5.39
CA THR A 117 18.24 6.63 -4.88
C THR A 117 16.96 6.06 -4.29
N ILE A 118 16.76 6.35 -3.01
CA ILE A 118 15.61 5.92 -2.21
C ILE A 118 14.72 7.12 -1.92
N ILE A 119 13.44 6.99 -2.20
CA ILE A 119 12.44 8.02 -1.90
C ILE A 119 11.59 7.56 -0.72
N ILE A 120 11.44 8.43 0.29
CA ILE A 120 10.65 8.16 1.49
C ILE A 120 9.55 9.19 1.59
N ASP A 121 8.32 8.72 1.70
CA ASP A 121 7.16 9.59 1.89
C ASP A 121 6.08 8.88 2.71
N ALA A 122 5.17 9.66 3.30
CA ALA A 122 4.11 9.16 4.15
C ALA A 122 2.73 9.54 3.63
N THR A 123 1.79 8.63 3.81
CA THR A 123 0.38 8.85 3.50
C THR A 123 -0.47 8.57 4.73
N GLU A 124 -1.68 9.13 4.76
CA GLU A 124 -2.59 8.98 5.89
C GLU A 124 -3.93 8.42 5.42
N THR A 125 -4.36 7.33 6.05
CA THR A 125 -5.67 6.71 5.84
C THR A 125 -6.60 7.09 6.99
N PRO A 126 -7.78 7.67 6.74
CA PRO A 126 -8.73 7.98 7.80
C PRO A 126 -9.25 6.70 8.45
N ILE A 127 -9.51 6.77 9.77
CA ILE A 127 -10.08 5.67 10.55
C ILE A 127 -11.31 6.13 11.32
N GLN A 128 -12.13 5.18 11.76
CA GLN A 128 -13.17 5.49 12.74
C GLN A 128 -12.56 6.03 14.04
N ARG A 129 -13.21 7.03 14.64
CA ARG A 129 -12.81 7.64 15.91
C ARG A 129 -12.67 6.54 16.98
N PRO A 130 -11.47 6.32 17.56
CA PRO A 130 -11.30 5.36 18.64
C PRO A 130 -12.15 5.72 19.86
N LYS A 131 -12.59 4.74 20.66
CA LYS A 131 -13.16 5.04 21.98
C LYS A 131 -12.07 5.39 23.01
N LYS A 132 -10.94 4.68 22.99
CA LYS A 132 -9.75 4.92 23.84
C LYS A 132 -8.57 5.45 23.02
N GLY A 133 -7.74 6.31 23.62
CA GLY A 133 -6.51 6.80 22.99
C GLY A 133 -6.72 7.71 21.76
N GLN A 134 -7.87 8.40 21.66
CA GLN A 134 -8.24 9.22 20.49
C GLN A 134 -7.13 10.18 20.05
N LYS A 135 -6.60 10.96 21.01
CA LYS A 135 -5.56 11.96 20.78
C LYS A 135 -4.34 11.40 20.05
N GLN A 136 -3.98 10.13 20.26
CA GLN A 136 -2.82 9.49 19.61
C GLN A 136 -3.03 9.24 18.10
N SER A 137 -4.28 9.13 17.66
CA SER A 137 -4.62 8.91 16.25
C SER A 137 -5.11 10.16 15.53
N TYR A 138 -5.34 11.26 16.24
CA TYR A 138 -5.77 12.51 15.63
C TYR A 138 -4.61 13.20 14.91
N SER A 139 -4.74 13.34 13.59
CA SER A 139 -3.81 14.10 12.76
C SER A 139 -4.26 15.55 12.67
N GLY A 140 -3.43 16.47 13.17
CA GLY A 140 -3.68 17.91 13.04
C GLY A 140 -3.68 18.37 11.58
N LYS A 141 -2.83 17.75 10.73
CA LYS A 141 -2.72 18.05 9.30
C LYS A 141 -3.99 17.68 8.53
N LYS A 142 -4.59 16.52 8.84
CA LYS A 142 -5.81 16.03 8.18
C LYS A 142 -7.11 16.40 8.89
N LYS A 143 -7.02 16.97 10.10
CA LYS A 143 -8.16 17.25 11.00
C LYS A 143 -9.08 16.04 11.19
N LYS A 144 -8.49 14.84 11.21
CA LYS A 144 -9.19 13.53 11.26
C LYS A 144 -8.36 12.53 12.06
N HIS A 145 -9.01 11.49 12.56
CA HIS A 145 -8.30 10.33 13.09
C HIS A 145 -7.77 9.49 11.93
N THR A 146 -6.47 9.18 11.93
CA THR A 146 -5.80 8.50 10.81
C THR A 146 -4.85 7.42 11.31
N ILE A 147 -4.53 6.49 10.41
CA ILE A 147 -3.30 5.69 10.44
C ILE A 147 -2.36 6.31 9.42
N LYS A 148 -1.11 6.49 9.82
CA LYS A 148 -0.03 6.97 8.97
C LYS A 148 0.76 5.78 8.46
N THR A 149 1.04 5.80 7.17
CA THR A 149 1.83 4.78 6.48
C THR A 149 2.99 5.45 5.76
N GLN A 150 4.20 5.19 6.21
CA GLN A 150 5.42 5.52 5.49
C GLN A 150 5.69 4.44 4.44
N VAL A 151 6.06 4.86 3.25
CA VAL A 151 6.43 4.01 2.13
C VAL A 151 7.83 4.39 1.66
N ILE A 152 8.66 3.38 1.43
CA ILE A 152 10.02 3.52 0.93
C ILE A 152 10.07 2.85 -0.43
N ILE A 153 10.57 3.57 -1.44
CA ILE A 153 10.73 3.06 -2.79
C ILE A 153 12.16 3.26 -3.29
N GLU A 154 12.57 2.41 -4.21
CA GLU A 154 13.76 2.65 -5.04
C GLU A 154 13.33 3.39 -6.31
N GLN A 155 14.06 4.45 -6.67
CA GLN A 155 13.62 5.40 -7.69
C GLN A 155 13.61 4.81 -9.11
N GLU A 156 14.64 4.05 -9.48
CA GLU A 156 14.83 3.54 -10.85
C GLU A 156 13.81 2.44 -11.18
N THR A 157 13.75 1.42 -10.33
CA THR A 157 12.85 0.27 -10.46
C THR A 157 11.41 0.60 -10.06
N LYS A 158 11.19 1.71 -9.35
CA LYS A 158 9.89 2.14 -8.80
C LYS A 158 9.27 1.13 -7.85
N LYS A 159 10.05 0.15 -7.36
CA LYS A 159 9.59 -0.90 -6.45
C LYS A 159 9.44 -0.34 -5.04
N ILE A 160 8.35 -0.73 -4.38
CA ILE A 160 8.18 -0.50 -2.95
C ILE A 160 9.04 -1.50 -2.19
N ILE A 161 9.97 -1.01 -1.37
CA ILE A 161 10.90 -1.85 -0.61
C ILE A 161 10.29 -2.21 0.74
N ALA A 162 9.79 -1.19 1.45
CA ALA A 162 9.32 -1.35 2.81
C ALA A 162 8.23 -0.33 3.15
N THR A 163 7.43 -0.69 4.15
CA THR A 163 6.38 0.14 4.72
C THR A 163 6.52 0.20 6.23
N SER A 164 6.02 1.26 6.84
CA SER A 164 5.97 1.39 8.31
C SER A 164 4.72 2.15 8.72
N PHE A 165 4.17 1.81 9.87
CA PHE A 165 2.84 2.26 10.28
C PHE A 165 2.88 2.93 11.65
N SER A 166 2.13 4.02 11.82
CA SER A 166 1.85 4.61 13.12
C SER A 166 0.46 5.20 13.18
N LEU A 167 0.06 5.64 14.38
CA LEU A 167 -1.15 6.45 14.52
C LEU A 167 -0.92 7.89 14.01
N GLY A 168 -2.02 8.56 13.62
CA GLY A 168 -2.01 9.84 12.91
C GLY A 168 -1.37 11.03 13.62
N LYS A 169 -1.27 11.03 14.96
CA LYS A 169 -0.62 12.14 15.70
C LYS A 169 0.87 12.26 15.37
N LYS A 170 1.52 11.14 15.06
CA LYS A 170 2.97 11.06 14.91
C LYS A 170 3.45 11.85 13.69
N HIS A 171 4.51 12.62 13.86
CA HIS A 171 5.15 13.33 12.75
C HIS A 171 5.86 12.35 11.81
N ASP A 172 5.99 12.71 10.53
CA ASP A 172 6.58 11.84 9.50
C ASP A 172 8.03 11.47 9.87
N TYR A 173 8.85 12.46 10.27
CA TYR A 173 10.22 12.19 10.73
C TYR A 173 10.31 11.30 11.98
N ALA A 174 9.33 11.41 12.90
CA ALA A 174 9.32 10.56 14.10
C ALA A 174 9.00 9.10 13.75
N LEU A 175 8.06 8.87 12.83
CA LEU A 175 7.79 7.55 12.28
C LEU A 175 9.04 6.98 11.59
N PHE A 176 9.76 7.79 10.81
CA PHE A 176 11.00 7.36 10.18
C PHE A 176 12.05 6.92 11.20
N LYS A 177 12.29 7.69 12.28
CA LYS A 177 13.24 7.30 13.32
C LYS A 177 12.86 5.97 14.00
N GLU A 178 11.59 5.79 14.33
CA GLU A 178 11.09 4.57 14.96
C GLU A 178 11.12 3.35 14.04
N SER A 179 10.95 3.56 12.74
CA SER A 179 11.01 2.47 11.77
C SER A 179 12.39 1.78 11.75
N LYS A 180 13.44 2.47 12.23
CA LYS A 180 14.82 1.98 12.34
C LYS A 180 15.27 1.37 11.02
N ILE A 181 15.15 2.15 9.95
CA ILE A 181 15.55 1.72 8.62
C ILE A 181 17.07 1.81 8.55
N PRO A 182 17.75 0.70 8.28
CA PRO A 182 19.19 0.68 8.12
C PRO A 182 19.52 1.12 6.68
N ILE A 183 19.98 2.36 6.52
CA ILE A 183 20.33 2.95 5.22
C ILE A 183 21.85 3.03 5.13
N LEU A 184 22.42 2.55 4.02
CA LEU A 184 23.86 2.64 3.75
C LEU A 184 24.30 4.11 3.58
N LYS A 185 25.55 4.41 3.94
CA LYS A 185 26.06 5.80 3.97
C LYS A 185 25.99 6.52 2.62
N ASN A 186 26.21 5.80 1.52
CA ASN A 186 26.25 6.41 0.18
C ASN A 186 24.88 6.42 -0.52
N THR A 187 23.87 5.74 0.03
CA THR A 187 22.51 5.75 -0.51
C THR A 187 21.95 7.17 -0.52
N LYS A 188 21.44 7.60 -1.67
CA LYS A 188 20.82 8.91 -1.83
C LYS A 188 19.39 8.88 -1.32
N LEU A 189 19.04 9.77 -0.41
CA LEU A 189 17.69 9.87 0.17
C LEU A 189 16.95 11.07 -0.40
N ILE A 190 15.74 10.88 -0.89
CA ILE A 190 14.83 11.97 -1.27
C ILE A 190 13.63 11.95 -0.35
N VAL A 191 13.39 13.08 0.32
CA VAL A 191 12.34 13.21 1.33
C VAL A 191 11.57 14.52 1.20
N ASP A 192 10.41 14.58 1.85
CA ASP A 192 9.62 15.80 1.94
C ASP A 192 10.18 16.78 2.99
N SER A 193 9.66 18.01 2.99
CA SER A 193 10.05 19.04 3.97
C SER A 193 9.54 18.78 5.39
N GLY A 194 8.81 17.69 5.62
CA GLY A 194 8.48 17.12 6.92
C GLY A 194 9.60 16.26 7.51
N TYR A 195 10.64 15.94 6.76
CA TYR A 195 11.82 15.22 7.28
C TYR A 195 12.98 16.16 7.69
N GLN A 196 12.67 17.41 8.01
CA GLN A 196 13.67 18.39 8.43
C GLN A 196 14.48 17.87 9.64
N GLY A 197 15.81 17.96 9.53
CA GLY A 197 16.76 17.42 10.50
C GLY A 197 17.24 15.99 10.22
N ILE A 198 16.78 15.32 9.16
CA ILE A 198 17.30 14.00 8.73
C ILE A 198 18.78 14.04 8.31
N GLN A 199 19.21 15.18 7.77
CA GLN A 199 20.57 15.46 7.33
C GLN A 199 21.61 15.44 8.47
N LYS A 200 21.18 15.43 9.75
CA LYS A 200 22.07 15.20 10.89
C LYS A 200 22.52 13.75 11.02
N ASN A 201 21.76 12.81 10.44
CA ASN A 201 22.00 11.38 10.56
C ASN A 201 22.47 10.75 9.23
N TYR A 202 22.27 11.45 8.11
CA TYR A 202 22.60 10.96 6.77
C TYR A 202 23.18 12.09 5.93
N ASN A 203 24.27 11.81 5.21
CA ASN A 203 24.99 12.84 4.45
C ASN A 203 24.35 13.11 3.08
N ASN A 204 23.83 12.07 2.41
CA ASN A 204 23.34 12.17 1.03
C ASN A 204 21.80 12.34 0.99
N VAL A 205 21.29 13.49 1.46
CA VAL A 205 19.84 13.77 1.53
C VAL A 205 19.44 14.95 0.64
N LEU A 206 18.52 14.71 -0.29
CA LEU A 206 17.76 15.73 -1.00
C LEU A 206 16.45 16.04 -0.27
N ILE A 207 16.39 17.22 0.32
CA ILE A 207 15.18 17.75 0.97
C ILE A 207 14.90 19.17 0.45
N PRO A 208 13.63 19.54 0.17
CA PRO A 208 13.29 20.88 -0.27
C PRO A 208 13.60 21.94 0.80
N THR A 209 14.08 23.10 0.35
CA THR A 209 14.25 24.29 1.20
C THR A 209 12.89 24.80 1.63
N LYS A 210 12.68 24.91 2.95
CA LYS A 210 11.41 25.34 3.53
C LYS A 210 11.33 26.87 3.54
N LYS A 211 10.28 27.42 2.93
CA LYS A 211 9.93 28.84 3.06
C LYS A 211 9.55 29.16 4.51
N THR A 212 10.03 30.26 5.05
CA THR A 212 9.55 30.81 6.34
C THR A 212 9.02 32.23 6.14
N LYS A 213 8.30 32.77 7.13
CA LYS A 213 7.75 34.14 7.04
C LYS A 213 8.85 35.19 6.80
N LYS A 214 9.98 35.04 7.49
CA LYS A 214 11.12 35.98 7.41
C LYS A 214 12.10 35.66 6.29
N ASN A 215 12.16 34.40 5.83
CA ASN A 215 13.08 33.96 4.77
C ASN A 215 12.28 33.39 3.58
N PRO A 216 11.90 34.23 2.59
CA PRO A 216 11.31 33.78 1.35
C PRO A 216 12.32 33.03 0.48
N LEU A 217 11.83 32.18 -0.43
CA LEU A 217 12.71 31.42 -1.32
C LEU A 217 13.27 32.31 -2.43
N ASN A 218 14.60 32.30 -2.60
CA ASN A 218 15.27 32.93 -3.74
C ASN A 218 15.06 32.11 -5.04
N LYS A 219 15.56 32.60 -6.19
CA LYS A 219 15.39 31.95 -7.49
C LYS A 219 16.03 30.55 -7.54
N GLU A 220 17.24 30.42 -7.01
CA GLU A 220 17.99 29.15 -6.98
C GLU A 220 17.31 28.10 -6.10
N GLN A 221 16.86 28.47 -4.91
CA GLN A 221 16.11 27.59 -4.01
C GLN A 221 14.80 27.13 -4.62
N LYS A 222 14.12 28.00 -5.38
CA LYS A 222 12.92 27.61 -6.16
C LYS A 222 13.28 26.60 -7.25
N GLN A 223 14.38 26.80 -7.97
CA GLN A 223 14.84 25.87 -9.00
C GLN A 223 15.22 24.52 -8.40
N TYR A 224 16.00 24.50 -7.31
CA TYR A 224 16.32 23.31 -6.56
C TYR A 224 15.06 22.58 -6.06
N ASN A 225 14.10 23.28 -5.44
CA ASN A 225 12.84 22.68 -5.01
C ASN A 225 12.05 22.08 -6.18
N ARG A 226 12.05 22.71 -7.36
CA ARG A 226 11.44 22.15 -8.58
C ARG A 226 12.12 20.84 -9.00
N LEU A 227 13.45 20.75 -8.92
CA LEU A 227 14.19 19.52 -9.22
C LEU A 227 13.84 18.40 -8.24
N VAL A 228 13.84 18.68 -6.93
CA VAL A 228 13.47 17.70 -5.91
C VAL A 228 12.01 17.23 -6.08
N SER A 229 11.09 18.16 -6.37
CA SER A 229 9.70 17.82 -6.67
C SER A 229 9.57 16.93 -7.92
N LYS A 230 10.33 17.20 -9.00
CA LYS A 230 10.36 16.33 -10.19
C LYS A 230 10.82 14.91 -9.84
N MET A 231 11.83 14.75 -8.99
CA MET A 231 12.29 13.42 -8.57
C MET A 231 11.24 12.70 -7.71
N ARG A 232 10.52 13.44 -6.84
CA ARG A 232 9.46 12.88 -5.98
C ARG A 232 8.17 12.52 -6.70
N ILE A 233 7.96 12.99 -7.93
CA ILE A 233 6.72 12.68 -8.68
C ILE A 233 6.48 11.17 -8.81
N ILE A 234 7.54 10.37 -8.79
CA ILE A 234 7.48 8.91 -8.85
C ILE A 234 6.71 8.36 -7.64
N ILE A 235 7.06 8.74 -6.40
CA ILE A 235 6.36 8.24 -5.21
C ILE A 235 4.91 8.76 -5.14
N GLU A 236 4.66 9.97 -5.65
CA GLU A 236 3.31 10.53 -5.74
C GLU A 236 2.44 9.72 -6.71
N ASN A 237 2.98 9.34 -7.86
CA ASN A 237 2.32 8.46 -8.82
C ASN A 237 2.04 7.08 -8.23
N ILE A 238 2.99 6.51 -7.47
CA ILE A 238 2.78 5.24 -6.75
C ILE A 238 1.65 5.38 -5.74
N PHE A 239 1.63 6.46 -4.95
CA PHE A 239 0.51 6.70 -4.05
C PHE A 239 -0.82 6.84 -4.78
N ALA A 240 -0.85 7.50 -5.94
CA ALA A 240 -2.07 7.59 -6.76
C ALA A 240 -2.55 6.19 -7.16
N ILE A 241 -1.64 5.28 -7.54
CA ILE A 241 -1.96 3.89 -7.86
C ILE A 241 -2.46 3.13 -6.64
N LEU A 242 -1.77 3.19 -5.49
CA LEU A 242 -2.22 2.52 -4.26
C LEU A 242 -3.59 3.05 -3.79
N LYS A 243 -3.84 4.35 -3.96
CA LYS A 243 -5.08 5.02 -3.58
C LYS A 243 -6.25 4.74 -4.52
N LYS A 244 -6.03 4.03 -5.63
CA LYS A 244 -7.11 3.41 -6.42
C LYS A 244 -7.90 2.42 -5.56
N PHE A 245 -7.27 1.78 -4.57
CA PHE A 245 -7.97 0.91 -3.64
C PHE A 245 -8.62 1.75 -2.53
N LYS A 246 -9.95 1.91 -2.59
CA LYS A 246 -10.70 2.76 -1.65
C LYS A 246 -10.56 2.33 -0.20
N ILE A 247 -10.20 1.09 0.08
CA ILE A 247 -9.84 0.63 1.43
C ILE A 247 -8.69 1.42 2.08
N ILE A 248 -7.83 2.07 1.28
CA ILE A 248 -6.71 2.93 1.74
C ILE A 248 -7.12 4.40 1.84
N THR A 249 -8.08 4.87 1.04
CA THR A 249 -8.44 6.31 0.99
C THR A 249 -9.66 6.65 1.83
N GLU A 250 -10.64 5.74 1.89
CA GLU A 250 -11.85 5.92 2.68
C GLU A 250 -11.63 5.62 4.16
N LYS A 251 -12.63 5.95 4.98
CA LYS A 251 -12.60 5.73 6.42
C LYS A 251 -12.53 4.23 6.70
N TYR A 252 -11.35 3.75 7.07
CA TYR A 252 -11.11 2.34 7.36
C TYR A 252 -12.00 1.88 8.53
N ARG A 253 -12.92 0.96 8.21
CA ARG A 253 -13.97 0.42 9.09
C ARG A 253 -13.63 -0.94 9.70
N ASN A 254 -12.51 -1.54 9.30
CA ASN A 254 -12.11 -2.85 9.81
C ASN A 254 -11.25 -2.75 11.07
N ARG A 255 -11.00 -3.90 11.71
CA ARG A 255 -10.03 -4.02 12.80
C ARG A 255 -8.65 -3.54 12.34
N ARG A 256 -8.11 -2.56 13.06
CA ARG A 256 -6.86 -1.86 12.71
C ARG A 256 -5.63 -2.77 12.67
N LYS A 257 -5.62 -3.85 13.47
CA LYS A 257 -4.54 -4.84 13.47
C LYS A 257 -4.25 -5.47 12.10
N ARG A 258 -5.24 -5.52 11.20
CA ARG A 258 -5.07 -6.04 9.83
C ARG A 258 -4.74 -4.97 8.79
N PHE A 259 -4.73 -3.69 9.15
CA PHE A 259 -4.51 -2.60 8.20
C PHE A 259 -3.12 -2.72 7.54
N GLY A 260 -2.07 -2.90 8.35
CA GLY A 260 -0.71 -3.03 7.83
C GLY A 260 -0.54 -4.23 6.88
N LEU A 261 -1.13 -5.37 7.23
CA LEU A 261 -1.12 -6.57 6.38
C LEU A 261 -1.78 -6.32 5.01
N ARG A 262 -2.94 -5.65 5.00
CA ARG A 262 -3.63 -5.30 3.74
C ARG A 262 -2.87 -4.29 2.92
N PHE A 263 -2.32 -3.26 3.56
CA PHE A 263 -1.52 -2.27 2.86
C PHE A 263 -0.28 -2.93 2.23
N ASN A 264 0.39 -3.83 2.96
CA ASN A 264 1.53 -4.58 2.45
C ASN A 264 1.16 -5.50 1.28
N LEU A 265 0.01 -6.17 1.36
CA LEU A 265 -0.49 -6.99 0.27
C LEU A 265 -0.77 -6.14 -0.98
N ILE A 266 -1.43 -4.99 -0.84
CA ILE A 266 -1.69 -4.07 -1.96
C ILE A 266 -0.38 -3.50 -2.53
N ALA A 267 0.60 -3.16 -1.68
CA ALA A 267 1.92 -2.74 -2.11
C ALA A 267 2.68 -3.84 -2.88
N SER A 268 2.54 -5.09 -2.45
CA SER A 268 3.15 -6.24 -3.13
C SER A 268 2.47 -6.54 -4.46
N ILE A 269 1.13 -6.39 -4.54
CA ILE A 269 0.38 -6.43 -5.79
C ILE A 269 0.86 -5.34 -6.76
N TYR A 270 1.15 -4.14 -6.27
CA TYR A 270 1.73 -3.08 -7.09
C TYR A 270 3.11 -3.50 -7.66
N ASN A 271 4.01 -4.01 -6.82
CA ASN A 271 5.33 -4.50 -7.27
C ASN A 271 5.20 -5.61 -8.33
N LEU A 272 4.28 -6.56 -8.11
CA LEU A 272 4.02 -7.64 -9.06
C LEU A 272 3.48 -7.10 -10.39
N GLN A 273 2.63 -6.07 -10.38
CA GLN A 273 2.14 -5.43 -11.61
C GLN A 273 3.24 -4.73 -12.42
N LEU A 274 4.33 -4.29 -11.78
CA LEU A 274 5.50 -3.73 -12.46
C LEU A 274 6.24 -4.78 -13.29
N LEU A 275 6.29 -6.04 -12.81
CA LEU A 275 6.95 -7.14 -13.54
C LEU A 275 6.27 -7.47 -14.87
N TYR A 276 4.98 -7.15 -15.00
CA TYR A 276 4.21 -7.34 -16.23
C TYR A 276 4.12 -6.06 -17.09
N LEU A 277 4.94 -5.04 -16.81
CA LEU A 277 5.07 -3.83 -17.66
C LEU A 277 6.26 -3.90 -18.62
N THR A 278 7.11 -4.91 -18.47
CA THR A 278 8.13 -5.34 -19.43
C THR A 278 7.57 -6.49 -20.26
#